data_AF-K9XGF5-F1
#
_entry.id   AF-K9XGF5-F1
#
_cell.length_a   1.000
_cell.length_b   1.000
_cell.length_c   1.000
_cell.angle_alpha   90.00
_cell.angle_beta   90.00
_cell.angle_gamma   90.00
#
_symmetry.space_group_name_H-M   'P 1'
#
loop_
_entity.id
_entity.type
_entity.pdbx_description
1 polymer ?
#
loop_
_entity_poly.entity_id
_entity_poly.type
_entity_poly.pdbx_seq_one_letter_code
_entity_poly.pdbx_strand_id
1 'polypeptide(L)'
;MLHDPSSTQVEVEALSTTSPLLALLEENNTHQLTELLANQQPAEIARQIAALPSHLQNQIFYLLPRSQAIAVYQLLDSKVQQQLQADFQKHSEYNIIKNLSLEDKKQLFQFLYLQSPHLEVSENQESNYFPSNPFAVTRRRIGWLFVLLITNTITAAVIESQEDVLQKVVVLAIFIPLLLASGGNVSIQAATVVVRGLNSDRATQNRLLPVLGREAIAGILLGAMMGLIVVGEALLLQNNPTVAIVVGVSLFTISIIGTISGATLPFLFQFLGFDPALMSAPLSATIVDVLGILIYLYTARAFLHI
;
A
#
# COMPACT_ATOMS: atom_id res chain seq x y z
N MET A 1 46.90 -4.94 54.99
CA MET A 1 45.62 -5.27 55.67
C MET A 1 44.82 -6.11 54.71
N LEU A 2 44.44 -7.30 55.15
CA LEU A 2 43.91 -8.40 54.34
C LEU A 2 42.57 -8.00 53.70
N HIS A 3 42.42 -8.30 52.41
CA HIS A 3 41.12 -8.33 51.75
C HIS A 3 40.34 -9.48 52.39
N ASP A 4 39.27 -9.15 53.12
CA ASP A 4 38.40 -10.11 53.78
C ASP A 4 37.53 -10.81 52.71
N PRO A 5 37.78 -12.10 52.42
CA PRO A 5 37.03 -12.85 51.40
C PRO A 5 35.56 -13.06 51.80
N SER A 6 35.21 -12.84 53.08
CA SER A 6 33.85 -13.01 53.58
C SER A 6 32.90 -11.92 53.10
N SER A 7 33.39 -10.73 52.74
CA SER A 7 32.54 -9.65 52.23
C SER A 7 31.95 -9.95 50.84
N THR A 8 32.70 -10.66 50.00
CA THR A 8 32.23 -11.06 48.66
C THR A 8 31.42 -12.36 48.72
N GLN A 9 31.71 -13.26 49.67
CA GLN A 9 30.91 -14.47 49.87
C GLN A 9 29.54 -14.17 50.48
N VAL A 10 29.41 -13.22 51.40
CA VAL A 10 28.11 -12.85 52.00
C VAL A 10 27.16 -12.20 50.99
N GLU A 11 27.69 -11.47 50.00
CA GLU A 11 26.87 -10.86 48.94
C GLU A 11 26.46 -11.87 47.85
N VAL A 12 27.27 -12.92 47.62
CA VAL A 12 26.97 -14.02 46.68
C VAL A 12 26.08 -15.09 47.32
N GLU A 13 26.17 -15.31 48.64
CA GLU A 13 25.38 -16.29 49.38
C GLU A 13 23.96 -15.78 49.69
N ALA A 14 23.75 -14.45 49.75
CA ALA A 14 22.41 -13.86 49.83
C ALA A 14 21.60 -13.92 48.51
N LEU A 15 22.26 -14.23 47.39
CA LEU A 15 21.64 -14.46 46.07
C LEU A 15 21.40 -15.96 45.78
N SER A 16 21.71 -16.85 46.73
CA SER A 16 21.64 -18.31 46.57
C SER A 16 20.25 -18.95 46.74
N THR A 17 19.19 -18.15 46.94
CA THR A 17 17.83 -18.59 46.60
C THR A 17 17.60 -18.27 45.13
N THR A 18 18.28 -19.01 44.25
CA THR A 18 18.12 -18.93 42.80
C THR A 18 16.64 -19.05 42.46
N SER A 19 16.03 -17.91 42.08
CA SER A 19 14.68 -17.90 41.52
C SER A 19 14.64 -18.97 40.40
N PRO A 20 13.66 -19.89 40.38
CA PRO A 20 13.55 -20.93 39.34
C PRO A 20 13.66 -20.36 37.91
N LEU A 21 13.28 -19.09 37.78
CA LEU A 21 13.37 -18.29 36.58
C LEU A 21 14.81 -18.01 36.08
N LEU A 22 15.77 -17.80 36.98
CA LEU A 22 17.16 -17.54 36.61
C LEU A 22 17.83 -18.81 36.06
N ALA A 23 17.57 -19.96 36.69
CA ALA A 23 18.08 -21.25 36.21
C ALA A 23 17.54 -21.62 34.82
N LEU A 24 16.23 -21.41 34.59
CA LEU A 24 15.59 -21.70 33.30
C LEU A 24 15.99 -20.72 32.19
N LEU A 25 16.38 -19.49 32.54
CA LEU A 25 16.96 -18.53 31.60
C LEU A 25 18.35 -18.96 31.13
N GLU A 26 19.19 -19.45 32.05
CA GLU A 26 20.54 -19.94 31.72
C GLU A 26 20.51 -21.19 30.82
N GLU A 27 19.48 -22.03 30.96
CA GLU A 27 19.25 -23.21 30.13
C GLU A 27 18.57 -22.92 28.77
N ASN A 28 18.17 -21.66 28.52
CA ASN A 28 17.49 -21.20 27.30
C ASN A 28 16.23 -22.02 26.92
N ASN A 29 15.55 -22.62 27.90
CA ASN A 29 14.38 -23.47 27.68
C ASN A 29 13.08 -22.65 27.73
N THR A 30 12.83 -21.92 26.64
CA THR A 30 11.70 -20.98 26.49
C THR A 30 10.33 -21.61 26.73
N HIS A 31 10.13 -22.90 26.40
CA HIS A 31 8.83 -23.57 26.59
C HIS A 31 8.47 -23.75 28.06
N GLN A 32 9.40 -24.27 28.87
CA GLN A 32 9.19 -24.45 30.31
C GLN A 32 9.06 -23.12 31.05
N LEU A 33 9.78 -22.10 30.57
CA LEU A 33 9.73 -20.76 31.12
C LEU A 33 8.35 -20.11 30.91
N THR A 34 7.77 -20.21 29.70
CA THR A 34 6.42 -19.71 29.43
C THR A 34 5.35 -20.48 30.21
N GLU A 35 5.49 -21.81 30.37
CA GLU A 35 4.55 -22.64 31.13
C GLU A 35 4.57 -22.33 32.64
N LEU A 36 5.76 -22.09 33.20
CA LEU A 36 5.94 -21.70 34.59
C LEU A 36 5.35 -20.31 34.86
N LEU A 37 5.55 -19.36 33.93
CA LEU A 37 5.00 -18.01 34.03
C LEU A 37 3.47 -18.00 33.88
N ALA A 38 2.92 -18.81 32.98
CA ALA A 38 1.47 -18.87 32.74
C ALA A 38 0.66 -19.27 34.00
N ASN A 39 1.26 -20.07 34.90
CA ASN A 39 0.60 -20.57 36.10
C ASN A 39 0.82 -19.71 37.35
N GLN A 40 1.52 -18.58 37.26
CA GLN A 40 1.81 -17.70 38.40
C GLN A 40 0.93 -16.44 38.45
N GLN A 41 0.80 -15.88 39.66
CA GLN A 41 0.10 -14.60 39.86
C GLN A 41 0.96 -13.42 39.41
N PRO A 42 0.37 -12.39 38.77
CA PRO A 42 1.10 -11.21 38.28
C PRO A 42 1.99 -10.50 39.32
N ALA A 43 1.56 -10.44 40.59
CA ALA A 43 2.33 -9.81 41.65
C ALA A 43 3.59 -10.57 42.05
N GLU A 44 3.57 -11.90 41.91
CA GLU A 44 4.74 -12.76 42.15
C GLU A 44 5.73 -12.63 40.99
N ILE A 45 5.22 -12.65 39.75
CA ILE A 45 6.02 -12.44 38.53
C ILE A 45 6.71 -11.07 38.56
N ALA A 46 6.01 -10.00 38.97
CA ALA A 46 6.60 -8.66 39.09
C ALA A 46 7.76 -8.61 40.10
N ARG A 47 7.60 -9.25 41.27
CA ARG A 47 8.67 -9.37 42.27
C ARG A 47 9.87 -10.15 41.74
N GLN A 48 9.63 -11.25 41.03
CA GLN A 48 10.70 -12.07 40.45
C GLN A 48 11.44 -11.33 39.34
N ILE A 49 10.73 -10.58 38.48
CA ILE A 49 11.36 -9.72 37.47
C ILE A 49 12.21 -8.64 38.13
N ALA A 50 11.70 -7.95 39.15
CA ALA A 50 12.46 -6.92 39.86
C ALA A 50 13.74 -7.46 40.55
N ALA A 51 13.73 -8.73 40.94
CA ALA A 51 14.88 -9.41 41.55
C ALA A 51 15.92 -9.92 40.53
N LEU A 52 15.60 -9.96 39.24
CA LEU A 52 16.54 -10.39 38.19
C LEU A 52 17.56 -9.29 37.85
N PRO A 53 18.75 -9.67 37.37
CA PRO A 53 19.68 -8.71 36.76
C PRO A 53 19.02 -7.93 35.63
N SER A 54 19.26 -6.61 35.57
CA SER A 54 18.65 -5.66 34.62
C SER A 54 18.58 -6.16 33.16
N HIS A 55 19.60 -6.87 32.67
CA HIS A 55 19.66 -7.35 31.29
C HIS A 55 18.74 -8.57 31.00
N LEU A 56 18.30 -9.29 32.03
CA LEU A 56 17.42 -10.46 31.92
C LEU A 56 15.93 -10.13 32.14
N GLN A 57 15.65 -9.00 32.80
CA GLN A 57 14.27 -8.55 33.12
C GLN A 57 13.39 -8.47 31.86
N ASN A 58 13.95 -7.91 30.78
CA ASN A 58 13.24 -7.75 29.52
C ASN A 58 12.91 -9.09 28.85
N GLN A 59 13.84 -10.05 28.93
CA GLN A 59 13.67 -11.36 28.29
C GLN A 59 12.48 -12.10 28.90
N ILE A 60 12.31 -12.01 30.22
CA ILE A 60 11.16 -12.59 30.92
C ILE A 60 9.88 -11.85 30.65
N PHE A 61 9.93 -10.53 30.75
CA PHE A 61 8.74 -9.71 30.53
C PHE A 61 8.13 -9.93 29.14
N TYR A 62 8.96 -10.10 28.11
CA TYR A 62 8.50 -10.36 26.74
C TYR A 62 7.99 -11.78 26.48
N LEU A 63 8.20 -12.71 27.41
CA LEU A 63 7.65 -14.07 27.33
C LEU A 63 6.28 -14.20 28.00
N LEU A 64 5.80 -13.15 28.67
CA LEU A 64 4.53 -13.17 29.37
C LEU A 64 3.33 -13.14 28.41
N PRO A 65 2.29 -13.94 28.68
CA PRO A 65 1.00 -13.78 28.01
C PRO A 65 0.41 -12.38 28.23
N ARG A 66 -0.28 -11.85 27.22
CA ARG A 66 -0.89 -10.50 27.19
C ARG A 66 -1.60 -10.09 28.49
N SER A 67 -2.45 -10.96 29.03
CA SER A 67 -3.25 -10.68 30.23
C SER A 67 -2.38 -10.50 31.48
N GLN A 68 -1.25 -11.20 31.55
CA GLN A 68 -0.31 -11.14 32.66
C GLN A 68 0.69 -10.00 32.48
N ALA A 69 1.22 -9.77 31.27
CA ALA A 69 2.18 -8.70 31.01
C ALA A 69 1.68 -7.32 31.45
N ILE A 70 0.39 -7.03 31.22
CA ILE A 70 -0.24 -5.76 31.63
C ILE A 70 -0.27 -5.61 33.16
N ALA A 71 -0.76 -6.63 33.85
CA ALA A 71 -0.88 -6.62 35.30
C ALA A 71 0.50 -6.62 35.99
N VAL A 72 1.46 -7.35 35.44
CA VAL A 72 2.85 -7.38 35.92
C VAL A 72 3.49 -6.00 35.74
N TYR A 73 3.36 -5.38 34.57
CA TYR A 73 3.96 -4.08 34.29
C TYR A 73 3.49 -3.00 35.26
N GLN A 74 2.19 -2.96 35.57
CA GLN A 74 1.61 -2.00 36.53
C GLN A 74 2.12 -2.18 37.96
N LEU A 75 2.64 -3.36 38.29
CA LEU A 75 3.17 -3.71 39.62
C LEU A 75 4.69 -3.57 39.71
N LEU A 76 5.38 -3.35 38.59
CA LEU A 76 6.82 -3.07 38.57
C LEU A 76 7.12 -1.64 39.06
N ASP A 77 8.29 -1.45 39.63
CA ASP A 77 8.79 -0.13 40.02
C ASP A 77 9.12 0.74 38.80
N SER A 78 9.08 2.05 38.99
CA SER A 78 9.25 3.03 37.92
C SER A 78 10.61 2.91 37.21
N LYS A 79 11.65 2.46 37.92
CA LYS A 79 12.99 2.26 37.35
C LYS A 79 13.01 1.10 36.35
N VAL A 80 12.40 -0.03 36.69
CA VAL A 80 12.31 -1.20 35.79
C VAL A 80 11.37 -0.91 34.62
N GLN A 81 10.25 -0.21 34.85
CA GLN A 81 9.35 0.23 33.78
C GLN A 81 10.08 1.09 32.74
N GLN A 82 10.86 2.09 33.19
CA GLN A 82 11.65 2.95 32.30
C GLN A 82 12.72 2.15 31.54
N GLN A 83 13.34 1.17 32.20
CA GLN A 83 14.35 0.33 31.57
C GLN A 83 13.75 -0.57 30.48
N LEU A 84 12.61 -1.23 30.76
CA LEU A 84 11.85 -2.03 29.79
C LEU A 84 11.48 -1.19 28.57
N GLN A 85 11.01 0.04 28.79
CA GLN A 85 10.63 0.97 27.74
C GLN A 85 11.83 1.40 26.87
N ALA A 86 12.97 1.74 27.50
CA ALA A 86 14.18 2.14 26.80
C ALA A 86 14.80 1.00 25.98
N ASP A 87 14.81 -0.22 26.54
CA ASP A 87 15.36 -1.39 25.84
C ASP A 87 14.45 -1.86 24.71
N PHE A 88 13.12 -1.73 24.84
CA PHE A 88 12.18 -1.98 23.76
C PHE A 88 12.38 -1.02 22.58
N GLN A 89 12.58 0.28 22.86
CA GLN A 89 12.88 1.30 21.83
C GLN A 89 14.13 0.95 21.02
N LYS A 90 15.18 0.50 21.72
CA LYS A 90 16.49 0.20 21.11
C LYS A 90 16.53 -1.11 20.32
N HIS A 91 15.67 -2.09 20.66
CA HIS A 91 15.71 -3.44 20.08
C HIS A 91 14.41 -3.84 19.37
N SER A 92 13.56 -2.87 19.01
CA SER A 92 12.33 -3.11 18.24
C SER A 92 12.55 -3.85 16.89
N GLU A 93 13.81 -3.97 16.46
CA GLU A 93 14.23 -4.67 15.24
C GLU A 93 14.78 -6.11 15.45
N TYR A 94 15.07 -6.58 16.68
CA TYR A 94 15.74 -7.87 16.89
C TYR A 94 14.88 -8.97 17.55
N ASN A 95 14.74 -10.08 16.81
CA ASN A 95 14.34 -11.47 17.13
C ASN A 95 13.25 -11.83 18.17
N ILE A 96 13.07 -11.10 19.27
CA ILE A 96 12.04 -11.42 20.30
C ILE A 96 10.64 -11.06 19.77
N ILE A 97 10.54 -9.96 19.04
CA ILE A 97 9.32 -9.51 18.38
C ILE A 97 8.94 -10.43 17.20
N LYS A 98 9.85 -11.25 16.67
CA LYS A 98 9.59 -12.01 15.44
C LYS A 98 8.57 -13.14 15.61
N ASN A 99 8.44 -13.66 16.83
CA ASN A 99 7.53 -14.76 17.17
C ASN A 99 6.14 -14.29 17.66
N LEU A 100 5.95 -13.00 17.88
CA LEU A 100 4.65 -12.41 18.19
C LEU A 100 3.85 -12.22 16.89
N SER A 101 2.53 -12.47 16.93
CA SER A 101 1.68 -12.16 15.79
C SER A 101 1.68 -10.65 15.52
N LEU A 102 1.38 -10.23 14.29
CA LEU A 102 1.36 -8.81 13.92
C LEU A 102 0.42 -7.98 14.81
N GLU A 103 -0.63 -8.61 15.36
CA GLU A 103 -1.61 -8.00 16.24
C GLU A 103 -1.05 -7.82 17.66
N ASP A 104 -0.37 -8.82 18.20
CA ASP A 104 0.25 -8.76 19.52
C ASP A 104 1.36 -7.71 19.57
N LYS A 105 2.11 -7.55 18.47
CA LYS A 105 3.12 -6.48 18.33
C LYS A 105 2.48 -5.10 18.41
N LYS A 106 1.41 -4.87 17.65
CA LYS A 106 0.70 -3.58 17.63
C LYS A 106 0.13 -3.25 19.00
N GLN A 107 -0.44 -4.23 19.69
CA GLN A 107 -1.07 -4.02 20.99
C GLN A 107 -0.04 -3.87 22.13
N LEU A 108 1.08 -4.60 22.10
CA LEU A 108 2.17 -4.41 23.06
C LEU A 108 2.82 -3.04 22.87
N PHE A 109 3.02 -2.62 21.63
CA PHE A 109 3.47 -1.28 21.28
C PHE A 109 2.47 -0.22 21.79
N GLN A 110 1.18 -0.44 21.58
CA GLN A 110 0.13 0.46 22.05
C GLN A 110 0.11 0.55 23.59
N PHE A 111 0.28 -0.58 24.28
CA PHE A 111 0.28 -0.65 25.74
C PHE A 111 1.52 -0.02 26.40
N LEU A 112 2.73 -0.31 25.90
CA LEU A 112 3.99 0.21 26.45
C LEU A 112 4.21 1.71 26.19
N TYR A 113 3.54 2.28 25.18
CA TYR A 113 3.71 3.68 24.80
C TYR A 113 2.59 4.62 25.28
N LEU A 114 1.34 4.18 25.35
CA LEU A 114 0.20 5.11 25.59
C LEU A 114 -0.15 5.37 27.06
N GLN A 115 0.58 4.80 28.03
CA GLN A 115 0.26 4.98 29.45
C GLN A 115 1.09 6.06 30.17
N SER A 116 1.95 6.79 29.44
CA SER A 116 2.67 7.97 29.97
C SER A 116 1.95 9.27 29.58
N PRO A 117 1.41 10.08 30.52
CA PRO A 117 0.57 11.24 30.18
C PRO A 117 1.31 12.45 29.56
N HIS A 118 2.65 12.41 29.38
CA HIS A 118 3.43 13.61 29.04
C HIS A 118 4.58 13.41 28.05
N LEU A 119 4.54 12.39 27.20
CA LEU A 119 5.51 12.27 26.12
C LEU A 119 4.81 12.52 24.79
N GLU A 120 4.86 13.77 24.34
CA GLU A 120 4.73 14.11 22.93
C GLU A 120 5.73 13.23 22.17
N VAL A 121 5.18 12.20 21.53
CA VAL A 121 5.89 11.38 20.57
C VAL A 121 6.44 12.35 19.52
N SER A 122 7.76 12.49 19.44
CA SER A 122 8.39 12.98 18.21
C SER A 122 8.07 11.97 17.13
N GLU A 123 6.97 12.26 16.45
CA GLU A 123 6.31 11.56 15.36
C GLU A 123 7.17 11.59 14.08
N ASN A 124 8.41 11.12 14.17
CA ASN A 124 9.37 11.15 13.06
C ASN A 124 9.74 9.75 12.55
N GLN A 125 8.83 8.79 12.67
CA GLN A 125 8.92 7.54 11.92
C GLN A 125 7.59 6.83 11.64
N GLU A 126 6.46 7.53 11.72
CA GLU A 126 5.44 7.31 10.71
C GLU A 126 5.93 8.04 9.46
N SER A 127 6.09 7.32 8.35
CA SER A 127 6.19 7.99 7.07
C SER A 127 4.93 8.85 6.95
N ASN A 128 5.08 10.16 7.16
CA ASN A 128 3.98 11.11 7.11
C ASN A 128 3.27 10.91 5.77
N TYR A 129 2.17 10.15 5.79
CA TYR A 129 1.45 9.71 4.60
C TYR A 129 0.97 10.94 3.80
N PHE A 130 0.71 12.02 4.54
CA PHE A 130 0.62 13.37 4.04
C PHE A 130 1.92 14.12 4.38
N PRO A 131 2.81 14.39 3.41
CA PRO A 131 3.90 15.31 3.65
C PRO A 131 3.31 16.66 4.05
N SER A 132 3.59 17.12 5.27
CA SER A 132 3.07 18.38 5.81
C SER A 132 3.50 19.60 4.99
N ASN A 133 4.63 19.48 4.28
CA ASN A 133 5.16 20.53 3.43
C ASN A 133 4.66 20.39 1.96
N PRO A 134 3.80 21.31 1.47
CA PRO A 134 3.30 21.27 0.09
C PRO A 134 4.42 21.37 -0.95
N PHE A 135 5.52 22.08 -0.68
CA PHE A 135 6.65 22.17 -1.61
C PHE A 135 7.36 20.82 -1.79
N ALA A 136 7.42 19.99 -0.75
CA ALA A 136 7.99 18.66 -0.85
C ALA A 136 7.14 17.74 -1.73
N VAL A 137 5.80 17.83 -1.63
CA VAL A 137 4.87 17.10 -2.51
C VAL A 137 5.05 17.54 -3.95
N THR A 138 5.06 18.85 -4.20
CA THR A 138 5.22 19.41 -5.55
C THR A 138 6.53 18.97 -6.18
N ARG A 139 7.66 19.06 -5.47
CA ARG A 139 8.97 18.64 -6.01
C ARG A 139 9.01 17.14 -6.37
N ARG A 140 8.29 16.29 -5.62
CA ARG A 140 8.19 14.85 -5.92
C ARG A 140 7.30 14.57 -7.13
N ARG A 141 6.27 15.38 -7.37
CA ARG A 141 5.30 15.16 -8.47
C ARG A 141 5.69 15.87 -9.76
N ILE A 142 6.33 17.03 -9.70
CA ILE A 142 6.55 17.90 -10.87
C ILE A 142 7.36 17.22 -11.97
N GLY A 143 8.38 16.43 -11.62
CA GLY A 143 9.17 15.69 -12.61
C GLY A 143 8.30 14.72 -13.40
N TRP A 144 7.44 13.96 -12.71
CA TRP A 144 6.52 13.03 -13.35
C TRP A 144 5.41 13.74 -14.13
N LEU A 145 4.80 14.77 -13.55
CA LEU A 145 3.76 15.57 -14.21
C LEU A 145 4.29 16.26 -15.47
N PHE A 146 5.55 16.69 -15.47
CA PHE A 146 6.18 17.28 -16.65
C PHE A 146 6.32 16.25 -17.79
N VAL A 147 6.73 15.01 -17.49
CA VAL A 147 6.77 13.93 -18.50
C VAL A 147 5.37 13.66 -19.07
N LEU A 148 4.34 13.61 -18.23
CA LEU A 148 2.96 13.45 -18.68
C LEU A 148 2.49 14.62 -19.53
N LEU A 149 2.86 15.85 -19.16
CA LEU A 149 2.53 17.05 -19.93
C LEU A 149 3.13 17.00 -21.34
N ILE A 150 4.42 16.64 -21.45
CA ILE A 150 5.09 16.49 -22.75
C ILE A 150 4.43 15.39 -23.57
N THR A 151 4.11 14.25 -22.96
CA THR A 151 3.43 13.15 -23.65
C THR A 151 2.04 13.55 -24.14
N ASN A 152 1.32 14.38 -23.39
CA ASN A 152 0.01 14.89 -23.78
C ASN A 152 0.06 15.85 -25.00
N THR A 153 1.23 16.43 -25.31
CA THR A 153 1.37 17.23 -26.55
C THR A 153 1.21 16.39 -27.81
N ILE A 154 1.46 15.07 -27.72
CA ILE A 154 1.24 14.13 -28.82
C ILE A 154 -0.25 14.07 -29.17
N THR A 155 -1.14 14.03 -28.17
CA THR A 155 -2.59 14.05 -28.39
C THR A 155 -3.02 15.31 -29.14
N ALA A 156 -2.47 16.48 -28.77
CA ALA A 156 -2.74 17.74 -29.47
C ALA A 156 -2.25 17.70 -30.92
N ALA A 157 -1.04 17.19 -31.17
CA ALA A 157 -0.49 17.03 -32.52
C ALA A 157 -1.32 16.07 -33.39
N VAL A 158 -1.90 15.02 -32.80
CA VAL A 158 -2.82 14.13 -33.51
C VAL A 158 -4.12 14.84 -33.89
N ILE A 159 -4.70 15.63 -32.98
CA ILE A 159 -5.89 16.43 -33.27
C ILE A 159 -5.59 17.42 -34.40
N GLU A 160 -4.46 18.12 -34.33
CA GLU A 160 -3.99 19.05 -35.38
C GLU A 160 -3.83 18.35 -36.73
N SER A 161 -3.28 17.14 -36.76
CA SER A 161 -3.12 16.36 -38.00
C SER A 161 -4.44 15.97 -38.68
N GLN A 162 -5.57 16.12 -38.00
CA GLN A 162 -6.92 15.79 -38.48
C GLN A 162 -7.82 17.04 -38.54
N GLU A 163 -7.23 18.23 -38.63
CA GLU A 163 -7.96 19.51 -38.72
C GLU A 163 -8.95 19.53 -39.90
N ASP A 164 -8.60 18.88 -41.02
CA ASP A 164 -9.46 18.80 -42.22
C ASP A 164 -10.81 18.14 -41.92
N VAL A 165 -10.83 17.12 -41.06
CA VAL A 165 -12.05 16.44 -40.61
C VAL A 165 -12.88 17.36 -39.71
N LEU A 166 -12.23 18.03 -38.76
CA LEU A 166 -12.89 18.90 -37.80
C LEU A 166 -13.46 20.18 -38.44
N GLN A 167 -12.81 20.71 -39.47
CA GLN A 167 -13.33 21.85 -40.24
C GLN A 167 -14.60 21.49 -41.02
N LYS A 168 -14.73 20.24 -41.49
CA LYS A 168 -15.93 19.77 -42.19
C LYS A 168 -17.10 19.54 -41.22
N VAL A 169 -16.83 19.02 -40.02
CA VAL A 169 -17.86 18.73 -39.02
C VAL A 169 -17.40 19.20 -37.64
N VAL A 170 -17.55 20.50 -37.39
CA VAL A 170 -17.09 21.19 -36.17
C VAL A 170 -17.68 20.56 -34.89
N VAL A 171 -18.91 20.05 -34.97
CA VAL A 171 -19.60 19.45 -33.83
C VAL A 171 -18.87 18.21 -33.27
N LEU A 172 -18.02 17.56 -34.06
CA LEU A 172 -17.21 16.44 -33.59
C LEU A 172 -16.27 16.83 -32.43
N ALA A 173 -15.81 18.09 -32.40
CA ALA A 173 -14.89 18.57 -31.37
C ALA A 173 -15.51 18.54 -29.97
N ILE A 174 -16.83 18.72 -29.84
CA ILE A 174 -17.54 18.76 -28.56
C ILE A 174 -17.50 17.38 -27.87
N PHE A 175 -17.39 16.29 -28.63
CA PHE A 175 -17.34 14.93 -28.09
C PHE A 175 -15.92 14.46 -27.75
N ILE A 176 -14.88 15.17 -28.16
CA ILE A 176 -13.48 14.81 -27.88
C ILE A 176 -13.23 14.63 -26.37
N PRO A 177 -13.58 15.60 -25.49
CA PRO A 177 -13.33 15.45 -24.06
C PRO A 177 -14.04 14.25 -23.45
N LEU A 178 -15.27 13.96 -23.90
CA LEU A 178 -16.06 12.82 -23.42
C LEU A 178 -15.40 11.50 -23.78
N LEU A 179 -14.95 11.35 -25.03
CA LEU A 179 -14.31 10.13 -25.53
C LEU A 179 -12.97 9.87 -24.82
N LEU A 180 -12.14 10.91 -24.68
CA LEU A 180 -10.86 10.85 -23.96
C LEU A 180 -11.07 10.47 -22.49
N ALA A 181 -11.93 11.21 -21.78
CA ALA A 181 -12.17 10.96 -20.36
C ALA A 181 -12.72 9.55 -20.12
N SER A 182 -13.67 9.10 -20.95
CA SER A 182 -14.26 7.76 -20.83
C SER A 182 -13.24 6.67 -21.11
N GLY A 183 -12.47 6.79 -22.19
CA GLY A 183 -11.41 5.85 -22.56
C GLY A 183 -10.33 5.75 -21.49
N GLY A 184 -9.81 6.89 -21.04
CA GLY A 184 -8.81 6.98 -19.97
C GLY A 184 -9.30 6.35 -18.67
N ASN A 185 -10.55 6.60 -18.27
CA ASN A 185 -11.14 6.02 -17.06
C ASN A 185 -11.26 4.50 -17.14
N VAL A 186 -11.79 3.97 -18.25
CA VAL A 186 -11.89 2.52 -18.47
C VAL A 186 -10.50 1.87 -18.44
N SER A 187 -9.50 2.54 -19.02
CA SER A 187 -8.12 2.05 -19.05
C SER A 187 -7.47 2.04 -17.66
N ILE A 188 -7.64 3.11 -16.88
CA ILE A 188 -7.14 3.20 -15.50
C ILE A 188 -7.80 2.14 -14.61
N GLN A 189 -9.09 1.88 -14.79
CA GLN A 189 -9.79 0.84 -14.04
C GLN A 189 -9.22 -0.55 -14.33
N ALA A 190 -9.03 -0.90 -15.61
CA ALA A 190 -8.40 -2.16 -16.00
C ALA A 190 -6.98 -2.27 -15.43
N ALA A 191 -6.16 -1.22 -15.56
CA ALA A 191 -4.81 -1.18 -14.98
C ALA A 191 -4.81 -1.39 -13.47
N THR A 192 -5.73 -0.75 -12.75
CA THR A 192 -5.84 -0.87 -11.29
C THR A 192 -6.20 -2.29 -10.87
N VAL A 193 -7.15 -2.93 -11.56
CA VAL A 193 -7.55 -4.32 -11.28
C VAL A 193 -6.39 -5.28 -11.51
N VAL A 194 -5.66 -5.12 -12.62
CA VAL A 194 -4.53 -5.97 -12.94
C VAL A 194 -3.35 -5.76 -11.99
N VAL A 195 -2.98 -4.52 -11.68
CA VAL A 195 -1.93 -4.21 -10.68
C VAL A 195 -2.26 -4.87 -9.32
N ARG A 196 -3.51 -4.79 -8.86
CA ARG A 196 -3.93 -5.47 -7.63
C ARG A 196 -3.80 -6.99 -7.75
N GLY A 197 -4.20 -7.56 -8.87
CA GLY A 197 -4.03 -8.99 -9.15
C GLY A 197 -2.58 -9.45 -9.11
N LEU A 198 -1.67 -8.68 -9.71
CA LEU A 198 -0.22 -8.96 -9.70
C LEU A 198 0.37 -8.97 -8.28
N ASN A 199 -0.15 -8.12 -7.39
CA ASN A 199 0.33 -8.01 -6.01
C ASN A 199 -0.27 -9.07 -5.06
N SER A 200 -1.49 -9.54 -5.33
CA SER A 200 -2.22 -10.44 -4.43
C SER A 200 -2.16 -11.93 -4.82
N ASP A 201 -1.93 -12.25 -6.10
CA ASP A 201 -2.04 -13.62 -6.59
C ASP A 201 -0.84 -14.05 -7.45
N ARG A 202 -0.05 -15.01 -6.94
CA ARG A 202 1.09 -15.61 -7.69
C ARG A 202 0.64 -16.30 -8.98
N ALA A 203 -0.60 -16.80 -9.07
CA ALA A 203 -1.11 -17.42 -10.29
C ALA A 203 -1.42 -16.39 -11.39
N THR A 204 -1.74 -15.14 -11.00
CA THR A 204 -2.00 -14.03 -11.92
C THR A 204 -0.71 -13.51 -12.56
N GLN A 205 0.42 -13.53 -11.84
CA GLN A 205 1.73 -13.06 -12.34
C GLN A 205 2.20 -13.77 -13.62
N ASN A 206 1.84 -15.03 -13.82
CA ASN A 206 2.29 -15.85 -14.96
C ASN A 206 1.23 -16.05 -16.06
N ARG A 207 0.09 -15.35 -16.01
CA ARG A 207 -1.06 -15.61 -16.89
C ARG A 207 -1.59 -14.34 -17.56
N LEU A 208 -0.78 -13.75 -18.44
CA LEU A 208 -1.14 -12.57 -19.23
C LEU A 208 -2.40 -12.80 -20.10
N LEU A 209 -2.40 -13.84 -20.94
CA LEU A 209 -3.49 -14.05 -21.94
C LEU A 209 -4.90 -14.24 -21.32
N PRO A 210 -5.09 -15.06 -20.26
CA PRO A 210 -6.41 -15.18 -19.63
C PRO A 210 -6.91 -13.86 -19.02
N VAL A 211 -6.00 -13.05 -18.47
CA VAL A 211 -6.33 -11.73 -17.92
C VAL A 211 -6.76 -10.78 -19.03
N LEU A 212 -6.00 -10.71 -20.13
CA LEU A 212 -6.38 -9.89 -21.29
C LEU A 212 -7.74 -10.32 -21.87
N GLY A 213 -8.01 -11.62 -21.96
CA GLY A 213 -9.30 -12.12 -22.43
C GLY A 213 -10.47 -11.67 -21.57
N ARG A 214 -10.32 -11.75 -20.23
CA ARG A 214 -11.33 -11.27 -19.28
C ARG A 214 -11.56 -9.76 -19.41
N GLU A 215 -10.48 -8.97 -19.48
CA GLU A 215 -10.57 -7.51 -19.59
C GLU A 215 -11.12 -7.07 -20.95
N ALA A 216 -10.81 -7.78 -22.03
CA ALA A 216 -11.40 -7.52 -23.35
C ALA A 216 -12.92 -7.74 -23.35
N ILE A 217 -13.41 -8.81 -22.70
CA ILE A 217 -14.85 -9.05 -22.52
C ILE A 217 -15.48 -7.91 -21.72
N ALA A 218 -14.85 -7.47 -20.63
CA ALA A 218 -15.32 -6.33 -19.85
C ALA A 218 -15.37 -5.05 -20.72
N GLY A 219 -14.36 -4.81 -21.55
CA GLY A 219 -14.31 -3.68 -22.49
C GLY A 219 -15.43 -3.71 -23.53
N ILE A 220 -15.77 -4.88 -24.07
CA ILE A 220 -16.89 -5.04 -24.99
C ILE A 220 -18.22 -4.70 -24.31
N LEU A 221 -18.45 -5.24 -23.11
CA LEU A 221 -19.70 -5.02 -22.37
C LEU A 221 -19.85 -3.56 -21.95
N LEU A 222 -18.81 -2.98 -21.35
CA LEU A 222 -18.79 -1.58 -20.93
C LEU A 222 -18.92 -0.64 -22.13
N GLY A 223 -18.16 -0.89 -23.19
CA GLY A 223 -18.20 -0.12 -24.43
C GLY A 223 -19.57 -0.15 -25.08
N ALA A 224 -20.27 -1.29 -25.06
CA ALA A 224 -21.61 -1.40 -25.63
C ALA A 224 -22.62 -0.56 -24.82
N MET A 225 -22.59 -0.68 -23.49
CA MET A 225 -23.48 0.09 -22.61
C MET A 225 -23.22 1.60 -22.73
N MET A 226 -21.96 2.03 -22.62
CA MET A 226 -21.60 3.45 -22.69
C MET A 226 -21.82 4.01 -24.11
N GLY A 227 -21.49 3.24 -25.15
CA GLY A 227 -21.72 3.62 -26.54
C GLY A 227 -23.21 3.86 -26.83
N LEU A 228 -24.09 2.98 -26.36
CA LEU A 228 -25.55 3.16 -26.51
C LEU A 228 -26.05 4.43 -25.80
N ILE A 229 -25.58 4.68 -24.58
CA ILE A 229 -25.95 5.89 -23.82
C ILE A 229 -25.53 7.14 -24.61
N VAL A 230 -24.28 7.18 -25.08
CA VAL A 230 -23.73 8.35 -25.76
C VAL A 230 -24.34 8.57 -27.15
N VAL A 231 -24.76 7.51 -27.85
CA VAL A 231 -25.59 7.64 -29.07
C VAL A 231 -26.89 8.37 -28.73
N GLY A 232 -27.57 7.98 -27.65
CA GLY A 232 -28.79 8.64 -27.19
C GLY A 232 -28.56 10.12 -26.87
N GLU A 233 -27.52 10.43 -26.10
CA GLU A 233 -27.15 11.82 -25.76
C GLU A 233 -26.80 12.64 -27.01
N ALA A 234 -26.00 12.09 -27.93
CA ALA A 234 -25.60 12.78 -29.15
C ALA A 234 -26.78 13.05 -30.09
N LEU A 235 -27.75 12.11 -30.18
CA LEU A 235 -29.00 12.32 -30.92
C LEU A 235 -29.82 13.47 -30.34
N LEU A 236 -29.96 13.52 -29.01
CA LEU A 236 -30.72 14.57 -28.33
C LEU A 236 -30.06 15.95 -28.46
N LEU A 237 -28.72 16.01 -28.41
CA LEU A 237 -27.98 17.27 -28.44
C LEU A 237 -27.81 17.84 -29.85
N GLN A 238 -27.51 16.99 -30.84
CA GLN A 238 -27.09 17.44 -32.17
C GLN A 238 -28.10 17.15 -33.29
N ASN A 239 -29.11 16.33 -33.02
CA ASN A 239 -30.12 15.90 -34.00
C ASN A 239 -29.52 15.35 -35.31
N ASN A 240 -28.30 14.79 -35.25
CA ASN A 240 -27.57 14.24 -36.39
C ASN A 240 -27.26 12.76 -36.12
N PRO A 241 -28.00 11.81 -36.74
CA PRO A 241 -27.82 10.38 -36.53
C PRO A 241 -26.42 9.87 -36.90
N THR A 242 -25.81 10.42 -37.93
CA THR A 242 -24.48 10.01 -38.38
C THR A 242 -23.43 10.35 -37.35
N VAL A 243 -23.46 11.58 -36.80
CA VAL A 243 -22.55 11.99 -35.72
C VAL A 243 -22.76 11.13 -34.48
N ALA A 244 -24.01 10.87 -34.09
CA ALA A 244 -24.31 10.05 -32.93
C ALA A 244 -23.74 8.63 -33.05
N ILE A 245 -23.92 7.98 -34.21
CA ILE A 245 -23.36 6.65 -34.49
C ILE A 245 -21.84 6.68 -34.47
N VAL A 246 -21.20 7.70 -35.09
CA VAL A 246 -19.74 7.85 -35.07
C VAL A 246 -19.22 7.92 -33.64
N VAL A 247 -19.81 8.74 -32.78
CA VAL A 247 -19.38 8.88 -31.39
C VAL A 247 -19.58 7.55 -30.63
N GLY A 248 -20.73 6.89 -30.81
CA GLY A 248 -21.05 5.62 -30.15
C GLY A 248 -20.11 4.47 -30.53
N VAL A 249 -19.90 4.26 -31.82
CA VAL A 249 -18.98 3.23 -32.36
C VAL A 249 -17.54 3.52 -31.93
N SER A 250 -17.15 4.81 -31.92
CA SER A 250 -15.84 5.21 -31.43
C SER A 250 -15.67 4.87 -29.97
N LEU A 251 -16.61 5.26 -29.10
CA LEU A 251 -16.53 4.96 -27.67
C LEU A 251 -16.52 3.46 -27.37
N PHE A 252 -17.31 2.68 -28.10
CA PHE A 252 -17.29 1.22 -28.03
C PHE A 252 -15.88 0.68 -28.30
N THR A 253 -15.27 1.11 -29.42
CA THR A 253 -13.94 0.67 -29.83
C THR A 253 -12.85 1.14 -28.87
N ILE A 254 -12.92 2.39 -28.42
CA ILE A 254 -12.01 2.98 -27.45
C ILE A 254 -12.06 2.22 -26.12
N SER A 255 -13.23 1.76 -25.68
CA SER A 255 -13.38 1.00 -24.43
C SER A 255 -12.69 -0.36 -24.50
N ILE A 256 -12.75 -1.04 -25.65
CA ILE A 256 -12.06 -2.32 -25.87
C ILE A 256 -10.55 -2.11 -25.88
N ILE A 257 -10.06 -1.15 -26.65
CA ILE A 257 -8.62 -0.83 -26.68
C ILE A 257 -8.14 -0.32 -25.31
N GLY A 258 -8.97 0.44 -24.61
CA GLY A 258 -8.67 1.00 -23.30
C GLY A 258 -8.48 -0.06 -22.23
N THR A 259 -9.40 -1.03 -22.16
CA THR A 259 -9.27 -2.18 -21.24
C THR A 259 -8.06 -3.05 -21.57
N ILE A 260 -7.81 -3.33 -22.85
CA ILE A 260 -6.65 -4.13 -23.28
C ILE A 260 -5.33 -3.41 -22.94
N SER A 261 -5.24 -2.10 -23.23
CA SER A 261 -4.08 -1.26 -22.90
C SER A 261 -3.83 -1.25 -21.38
N GLY A 262 -4.89 -1.00 -20.61
CA GLY A 262 -4.84 -0.99 -19.15
C GLY A 262 -4.44 -2.33 -18.56
N ALA A 263 -4.90 -3.43 -19.14
CA ALA A 263 -4.54 -4.77 -18.70
C ALA A 263 -3.10 -5.16 -19.06
N THR A 264 -2.59 -4.69 -20.19
CA THR A 264 -1.28 -5.13 -20.74
C THR A 264 -0.11 -4.41 -20.08
N LEU A 265 -0.24 -3.09 -19.84
CA LEU A 265 0.87 -2.28 -19.34
C LEU A 265 1.42 -2.71 -17.97
N PRO A 266 0.61 -3.14 -16.99
CA PRO A 266 1.13 -3.65 -15.72
C PRO A 266 2.09 -4.83 -15.88
N PHE A 267 1.75 -5.79 -16.76
CA PHE A 267 2.64 -6.91 -17.06
C PHE A 267 3.90 -6.46 -17.80
N LEU A 268 3.77 -5.51 -18.73
CA LEU A 268 4.93 -4.97 -19.44
C LEU A 268 5.91 -4.31 -18.46
N PHE A 269 5.43 -3.49 -17.54
CA PHE A 269 6.30 -2.85 -16.56
C PHE A 269 6.88 -3.85 -15.56
N GLN A 270 6.11 -4.83 -15.12
CA GLN A 270 6.63 -5.92 -14.29
C GLN A 270 7.75 -6.68 -14.99
N PHE A 271 7.59 -6.99 -16.28
CA PHE A 271 8.60 -7.65 -17.09
C PHE A 271 9.86 -6.80 -17.26
N LEU A 272 9.72 -5.48 -17.42
CA LEU A 272 10.82 -4.53 -17.54
C LEU A 272 11.48 -4.19 -16.19
N GLY A 273 10.95 -4.69 -15.06
CA GLY A 273 11.46 -4.42 -13.71
C GLY A 273 11.04 -3.06 -13.12
N PHE A 274 10.08 -2.37 -13.75
CA PHE A 274 9.48 -1.15 -13.21
C PHE A 274 8.30 -1.46 -12.29
N ASP A 275 7.97 -0.55 -11.37
CA ASP A 275 6.79 -0.68 -10.49
C ASP A 275 5.49 -0.40 -11.28
N PRO A 276 4.65 -1.42 -11.53
CA PRO A 276 3.40 -1.26 -12.25
C PRO A 276 2.42 -0.30 -11.58
N ALA A 277 2.42 -0.24 -10.24
CA ALA A 277 1.46 0.56 -9.49
C ALA A 277 1.66 2.07 -9.69
N LEU A 278 2.90 2.48 -9.94
CA LEU A 278 3.24 3.88 -10.14
C LEU A 278 3.06 4.33 -11.60
N MET A 279 3.32 3.45 -12.56
CA MET A 279 3.47 3.83 -13.97
C MET A 279 2.27 3.48 -14.85
N SER A 280 1.58 2.36 -14.58
CA SER A 280 0.59 1.81 -15.51
C SER A 280 -0.61 2.73 -15.71
N ALA A 281 -1.22 3.23 -14.64
CA ALA A 281 -2.47 4.00 -14.77
C ALA A 281 -2.30 5.30 -15.58
N PRO A 282 -1.34 6.20 -15.27
CA PRO A 282 -1.18 7.43 -16.05
C PRO A 282 -0.76 7.18 -17.49
N LEU A 283 0.19 6.28 -17.73
CA LEU A 283 0.67 6.00 -19.10
C LEU A 283 -0.40 5.31 -19.94
N SER A 284 -1.19 4.42 -19.35
CA SER A 284 -2.29 3.78 -20.06
C SER A 284 -3.33 4.79 -20.54
N ALA A 285 -3.67 5.78 -19.70
CA ALA A 285 -4.57 6.86 -20.10
C ALA A 285 -3.98 7.65 -21.28
N THR A 286 -2.70 8.04 -21.23
CA THR A 286 -2.09 8.80 -22.35
C THR A 286 -2.07 8.02 -23.67
N ILE A 287 -1.84 6.71 -23.64
CA ILE A 287 -1.89 5.88 -24.85
C ILE A 287 -3.32 5.84 -25.41
N VAL A 288 -4.31 5.67 -24.53
CA VAL A 288 -5.71 5.63 -24.93
C VAL A 288 -6.21 6.99 -25.40
N ASP A 289 -5.66 8.09 -24.89
CA ASP A 289 -5.97 9.41 -25.40
C ASP A 289 -5.56 9.56 -26.87
N VAL A 290 -4.30 9.22 -27.18
CA VAL A 290 -3.77 9.27 -28.55
C VAL A 290 -4.53 8.33 -29.47
N LEU A 291 -4.67 7.05 -29.09
CA LEU A 291 -5.39 6.06 -29.88
C LEU A 291 -6.87 6.41 -30.00
N GLY A 292 -7.45 7.02 -28.97
CA GLY A 292 -8.86 7.39 -28.91
C GLY A 292 -9.21 8.48 -29.91
N ILE A 293 -8.38 9.52 -30.02
CA ILE A 293 -8.54 10.52 -31.07
C ILE A 293 -8.40 9.91 -32.45
N LEU A 294 -7.39 9.06 -32.68
CA LEU A 294 -7.21 8.41 -33.97
C LEU A 294 -8.43 7.56 -34.34
N ILE A 295 -8.88 6.69 -33.44
CA ILE A 295 -10.07 5.85 -33.65
C ILE A 295 -11.28 6.73 -33.96
N TYR A 296 -11.49 7.79 -33.19
CA TYR A 296 -12.64 8.68 -33.36
C TYR A 296 -12.64 9.38 -34.72
N LEU A 297 -11.54 10.04 -35.07
CA LEU A 297 -11.45 10.85 -36.29
C LEU A 297 -11.37 9.97 -37.54
N TYR A 298 -10.74 8.79 -37.49
CA TYR A 298 -10.82 7.81 -38.58
C TYR A 298 -12.23 7.24 -38.74
N THR A 299 -12.93 6.94 -37.64
CA THR A 299 -14.33 6.50 -37.70
C THR A 299 -15.21 7.58 -38.31
N ALA A 300 -15.02 8.84 -37.91
CA ALA A 300 -15.72 9.98 -38.50
C ALA A 300 -15.45 10.08 -40.01
N ARG A 301 -14.18 9.96 -40.41
CA ARG A 301 -13.76 9.99 -41.81
C ARG A 301 -14.44 8.90 -42.65
N ALA A 302 -14.49 7.68 -42.12
CA ALA A 302 -15.11 6.54 -42.78
C ALA A 302 -16.64 6.70 -42.94
N PHE A 303 -17.34 7.14 -41.90
CA PHE A 303 -18.80 7.27 -41.92
C PHE A 303 -19.29 8.52 -42.67
N LEU A 304 -18.55 9.61 -42.58
CA LEU A 304 -18.90 10.88 -43.23
C LEU A 304 -18.37 10.97 -44.67
N HIS A 305 -17.55 9.99 -45.10
CA HIS A 305 -16.97 9.92 -46.44
C HIS A 305 -16.13 11.16 -46.80
N ILE A 306 -15.27 11.59 -45.86
CA ILE A 306 -14.49 12.83 -45.98
C ILE A 306 -12.98 12.61 -45.93
#